data_AF-A0A7Y3P8S2-F1
#
_entry.id   AF-A0A7Y3P8S2-F1
#
_cell.length_a   1.000
_cell.length_b   1.000
_cell.length_c   1.000
_cell.angle_alpha   90.00
_cell.angle_beta   90.00
_cell.angle_gamma   90.00
#
_symmetry.space_group_name_H-M   'P 1'
#
loop_
_entity.id
_entity.type
_entity.pdbx_description
1 polymer ?
#
loop_
_entity_poly.entity_id
_entity_poly.type
_entity_poly.pdbx_seq_one_letter_code
_entity_poly.pdbx_strand_id
1 'polypeptide(L)'
;TGYPLKRLYDKLSALPTADVIVALDSCFSGAGGRSVLPTGARPLVTHVDEARGAAARLIVYSATASDEITGTDPSQGHGLFTYYFLKGINGAAEADGEVTVQGLFDYVQPSVEDAARRDNRDQSPQLMVPPNGERGLPIRKDAAPAALAAPAAG
;
A
#
# COMPACT_ATOMS: atom_id res chain seq x y z
N THR A 1 0.79 3.64 22.59
CA THR A 1 1.51 4.64 21.76
C THR A 1 1.37 4.24 20.30
N GLY A 2 1.35 5.19 19.35
CA GLY A 2 1.18 4.89 17.93
C GLY A 2 1.89 5.91 17.04
N TYR A 3 2.29 5.50 15.84
CA TYR A 3 2.93 6.39 14.86
C TYR A 3 1.85 7.00 13.93
N PRO A 4 1.73 8.34 13.82
CA PRO A 4 0.67 8.94 13.03
C PRO A 4 0.79 8.62 11.52
N LEU A 5 -0.28 8.08 10.93
CA LEU A 5 -0.30 7.69 9.52
C LEU A 5 -0.03 8.88 8.56
N LYS A 6 -0.54 10.06 8.89
CA LYS A 6 -0.22 11.29 8.15
C LYS A 6 1.29 11.54 8.12
N ARG A 7 1.97 11.39 9.26
CA ARG A 7 3.43 11.59 9.35
C ARG A 7 4.19 10.52 8.57
N LEU A 8 3.69 9.28 8.51
CA LEU A 8 4.25 8.24 7.65
C LEU A 8 4.19 8.67 6.19
N TYR A 9 3.00 9.02 5.70
CA TYR A 9 2.80 9.40 4.31
C TYR A 9 3.59 10.64 3.91
N ASP A 10 3.59 11.69 4.75
CA ASP A 10 4.38 12.91 4.50
C ASP A 10 5.89 12.61 4.34
N LYS A 11 6.41 11.63 5.08
CA LYS A 11 7.82 11.22 4.99
C LYS A 11 8.11 10.39 3.74
N LEU A 12 7.21 9.47 3.39
CA LEU A 12 7.35 8.62 2.22
C LEU A 12 7.20 9.42 0.91
N SER A 13 6.31 10.42 0.88
CA SER A 13 6.11 11.26 -0.31
C SER A 13 7.30 12.17 -0.63
N ALA A 14 8.16 12.42 0.36
CA ALA A 14 9.35 13.23 0.21
C ALA A 14 10.58 12.44 -0.28
N LEU A 15 10.44 11.13 -0.50
CA LEU A 15 11.52 10.32 -1.04
C LEU A 15 11.81 10.71 -2.50
N PRO A 16 13.10 10.74 -2.93
CA PRO A 16 13.48 11.05 -4.30
C PRO A 16 13.24 9.85 -5.22
N THR A 17 11.99 9.40 -5.32
CA THR A 17 11.55 8.27 -6.16
C THR A 17 10.24 8.62 -6.84
N ALA A 18 9.97 7.99 -7.99
CA ALA A 18 8.74 8.24 -8.74
C ALA A 18 7.50 7.67 -8.03
N ASP A 19 7.62 6.45 -7.50
CA ASP A 19 6.53 5.71 -6.86
C ASP A 19 7.00 5.11 -5.54
N VAL A 20 6.09 5.08 -4.56
CA VAL A 20 6.22 4.35 -3.30
C VAL A 20 4.98 3.51 -3.12
N ILE A 21 5.17 2.19 -3.02
CA ILE A 21 4.09 1.25 -2.69
C ILE A 21 4.15 0.96 -1.20
N VAL A 22 3.03 1.13 -0.51
CA VAL A 22 2.87 0.86 0.92
C VAL A 22 1.85 -0.26 1.09
N ALA A 23 2.20 -1.30 1.84
CA ALA A 23 1.28 -2.34 2.27
C ALA A 23 1.08 -2.23 3.80
N LEU A 24 -0.15 -1.95 4.24
CA LEU A 24 -0.50 -1.73 5.64
C LEU A 24 -1.34 -2.88 6.17
N ASP A 25 -0.70 -3.77 6.94
CA ASP A 25 -1.38 -4.84 7.67
C ASP A 25 -1.60 -4.43 9.13
N SER A 26 -2.66 -3.66 9.37
CA SER A 26 -3.01 -3.21 10.72
C SER A 26 -4.51 -2.99 10.85
N CYS A 27 -5.09 -3.42 11.97
CA CYS A 27 -6.43 -2.99 12.39
C CYS A 27 -6.43 -1.48 12.66
N PHE A 28 -7.37 -0.74 12.09
CA PHE A 28 -7.62 0.65 12.48
C PHE A 28 -8.45 0.66 13.78
N SER A 29 -7.80 0.72 14.94
CA SER A 29 -8.48 0.88 16.24
C SER A 29 -8.79 2.34 16.61
N GLY A 30 -8.42 3.29 15.74
CA GLY A 30 -8.63 4.72 15.96
C GLY A 30 -10.10 5.09 15.77
N ALA A 31 -10.72 5.65 16.81
CA ALA A 31 -12.10 6.13 16.80
C ALA A 31 -12.41 6.97 15.56
N GLY A 32 -13.32 6.44 14.73
CA GLY A 32 -13.93 7.13 13.61
C GLY A 32 -13.18 6.97 12.29
N GLY A 33 -13.50 5.88 11.56
CA GLY A 33 -13.88 5.84 10.13
C GLY A 33 -13.19 6.79 9.14
N ARG A 34 -12.00 7.27 9.44
CA ARG A 34 -11.23 8.17 8.58
C ARG A 34 -10.50 7.27 7.61
N SER A 35 -11.17 7.11 6.48
CA SER A 35 -10.68 6.65 5.20
C SER A 35 -9.16 6.82 5.07
N VAL A 36 -8.53 5.85 4.40
CA VAL A 36 -7.09 5.63 4.25
C VAL A 36 -6.30 6.88 3.78
N LEU A 37 -6.99 7.96 3.40
CA LEU A 37 -6.51 9.33 3.45
C LEU A 37 -7.56 10.25 4.12
N PRO A 38 -7.15 11.23 4.96
CA PRO A 38 -8.07 12.23 5.50
C PRO A 38 -8.84 12.91 4.36
N THR A 39 -10.15 13.12 4.53
CA THR A 39 -10.96 13.93 3.61
C THR A 39 -10.28 15.29 3.42
N GLY A 40 -9.79 15.57 2.20
CA GLY A 40 -9.03 16.77 1.88
C GLY A 40 -7.51 16.59 1.74
N ALA A 41 -6.97 15.39 1.94
CA ALA A 41 -5.61 15.04 1.52
C ALA A 41 -5.56 15.00 -0.01
N ARG A 42 -5.35 16.17 -0.60
CA ARG A 42 -4.91 16.30 -1.99
C ARG A 42 -3.51 15.65 -2.07
N PRO A 43 -3.14 14.99 -3.19
CA PRO A 43 -1.73 14.74 -3.44
C PRO A 43 -0.99 16.07 -3.23
N LEU A 44 -0.01 16.07 -2.34
CA LEU A 44 0.84 17.22 -2.04
C LEU A 44 1.74 17.50 -3.26
N VAL A 45 1.11 17.95 -4.35
CA VAL A 45 1.79 18.41 -5.56
C VAL A 45 1.14 19.73 -5.94
N THR A 46 1.40 20.77 -5.15
CA THR A 46 1.18 22.16 -5.59
C THR A 46 2.45 22.99 -5.63
N HIS A 47 3.57 22.49 -5.11
CA HIS A 47 4.88 23.09 -5.33
C HIS A 47 5.92 22.00 -5.56
N VAL A 48 6.16 21.68 -6.83
CA VAL A 48 7.39 21.01 -7.24
C VAL A 48 8.44 22.11 -7.29
N ASP A 49 9.27 22.20 -6.26
CA ASP A 49 10.56 22.89 -6.40
C ASP A 49 11.35 22.08 -7.42
N GLU A 50 11.59 22.61 -8.61
CA GLU A 50 12.31 21.91 -9.69
C GLU A 50 13.72 21.44 -9.25
N ALA A 51 14.23 21.97 -8.13
CA ALA A 51 15.49 21.58 -7.49
C ALA A 51 15.39 20.30 -6.62
N ARG A 52 14.19 19.87 -6.20
CA ARG A 52 13.93 18.59 -5.51
C ARG A 52 13.00 17.80 -6.42
N GLY A 53 13.51 16.71 -7.03
CA GLY A 53 12.73 15.85 -7.92
C GLY A 53 11.31 15.58 -7.41
N ALA A 54 10.35 15.52 -8.34
CA ALA A 54 8.91 15.45 -8.06
C ALA A 54 8.56 14.53 -6.86
N ALA A 55 7.66 14.99 -6.00
CA ALA A 55 7.19 14.21 -4.84
C ALA A 55 6.70 12.82 -5.28
N ALA A 56 7.06 11.79 -4.52
CA ALA A 56 6.73 10.42 -4.85
C ALA A 56 5.21 10.18 -4.84
N ARG A 57 4.73 9.40 -5.81
CA ARG A 57 3.34 8.93 -5.85
C ARG A 57 3.17 7.79 -4.85
N LEU A 58 2.30 7.97 -3.86
CA LEU A 58 2.01 6.93 -2.88
C LEU A 58 0.85 6.06 -3.34
N ILE A 59 1.14 4.78 -3.57
CA ILE A 59 0.17 3.72 -3.81
C ILE A 59 0.04 2.91 -2.53
N VAL A 60 -1.18 2.75 -2.00
CA VAL A 60 -1.40 2.13 -0.69
C VAL A 60 -2.35 0.96 -0.79
N TYR A 61 -1.90 -0.19 -0.29
CA TYR A 61 -2.75 -1.34 0.03
C TYR A 61 -3.01 -1.35 1.54
N SER A 62 -4.26 -1.54 1.96
CA SER A 62 -4.60 -1.79 3.37
C SER A 62 -5.29 -3.14 3.53
N ALA A 63 -5.04 -3.80 4.66
CA ALA A 63 -5.56 -5.14 4.95
C ALA A 63 -7.07 -5.21 5.15
N THR A 64 -7.71 -4.10 5.54
CA THR A 64 -9.14 -4.00 5.87
C THR A 64 -9.72 -2.66 5.42
N ALA A 65 -11.04 -2.60 5.33
CA ALA A 65 -11.79 -1.35 5.38
C ALA A 65 -11.73 -0.73 6.81
N SER A 66 -12.15 0.53 6.94
CA SER A 66 -11.94 1.34 8.16
C SER A 66 -12.67 0.83 9.42
N ASP A 67 -13.60 -0.10 9.27
CA ASP A 67 -14.46 -0.69 10.30
C ASP A 67 -14.30 -2.21 10.47
N GLU A 68 -13.33 -2.81 9.79
CA GLU A 68 -13.09 -4.26 9.81
C GLU A 68 -11.83 -4.65 10.60
N ILE A 69 -11.83 -5.88 11.10
CA ILE A 69 -10.74 -6.45 11.90
C ILE A 69 -9.87 -7.33 11.02
N THR A 70 -8.54 -7.25 11.16
CA THR A 70 -7.61 -8.12 10.44
C THR A 70 -7.54 -9.50 11.08
N GLY A 71 -7.62 -10.55 10.26
CA GLY A 71 -7.41 -11.92 10.68
C GLY A 71 -5.94 -12.36 10.59
N THR A 72 -5.57 -13.35 11.41
CA THR A 72 -4.30 -14.08 11.30
C THR A 72 -4.58 -15.53 10.96
N ASP A 73 -3.79 -16.14 10.08
CA ASP A 73 -3.78 -17.60 9.93
C ASP A 73 -2.62 -18.18 10.78
N PRO A 74 -2.92 -18.86 11.92
CA PRO A 74 -1.89 -19.41 12.80
C PRO A 74 -0.99 -20.44 12.11
N SER A 75 -1.48 -21.09 11.05
CA SER A 75 -0.73 -22.10 10.30
C SER A 75 0.28 -21.50 9.32
N GLN A 76 0.11 -20.23 8.94
CA GLN A 76 0.92 -19.55 7.92
C GLN A 76 1.88 -18.50 8.51
N GLY A 77 1.79 -18.20 9.81
CA GLY A 77 2.71 -17.29 10.50
C GLY A 77 2.57 -15.80 10.13
N HIS A 78 1.58 -15.43 9.32
CA HIS A 78 1.32 -14.07 8.84
C HIS A 78 -0.16 -13.69 9.00
N GLY A 79 -0.45 -12.38 8.98
CA GLY A 79 -1.83 -11.88 8.76
C GLY A 79 -2.35 -12.32 7.40
N LEU A 80 -3.67 -12.51 7.25
CA LEU A 80 -4.27 -12.98 5.99
C LEU A 80 -3.89 -12.08 4.80
N PHE A 81 -3.95 -10.77 5.00
CA PHE A 81 -3.51 -9.80 4.00
C PHE A 81 -2.03 -9.97 3.64
N THR A 82 -1.13 -9.97 4.62
CA THR A 82 0.31 -10.15 4.35
C THR A 82 0.59 -11.46 3.62
N TYR A 83 -0.07 -12.56 4.00
CA TYR A 83 0.11 -13.86 3.36
C TYR A 83 -0.23 -13.82 1.87
N TYR A 84 -1.44 -13.34 1.51
CA TYR A 84 -1.84 -13.27 0.10
C TYR A 84 -1.09 -12.17 -0.66
N PHE A 85 -0.74 -11.06 -0.02
CA PHE A 85 0.06 -10.01 -0.65
C PHE A 85 1.44 -10.54 -1.07
N LEU A 86 2.15 -11.23 -0.18
CA LEU A 86 3.45 -11.83 -0.48
C LEU A 86 3.34 -12.95 -1.52
N LYS A 87 2.29 -13.78 -1.45
CA LYS A 87 2.04 -14.82 -2.45
C LYS A 87 1.76 -14.24 -3.84
N GLY A 88 0.98 -13.15 -3.90
CA GLY A 88 0.67 -12.43 -5.13
C GLY A 88 1.93 -11.84 -5.77
N ILE A 89 2.73 -11.10 -5.00
CA ILE A 89 4.03 -10.59 -5.47
C ILE A 89 4.91 -11.75 -5.94
N ASN A 90 4.91 -12.90 -5.24
CA ASN A 90 5.68 -14.07 -5.62
C ASN A 90 5.19 -14.83 -6.87
N GLY A 91 4.24 -14.27 -7.62
CA GLY A 91 3.84 -14.75 -8.95
C GLY A 91 2.40 -15.25 -9.01
N ALA A 92 1.70 -15.37 -7.87
CA ALA A 92 0.29 -15.79 -7.90
C ALA A 92 -0.65 -14.74 -8.51
N ALA A 93 -0.20 -13.49 -8.59
CA ALA A 93 -0.89 -12.39 -9.26
C ALA A 93 -0.29 -12.05 -10.63
N GLU A 94 0.60 -12.90 -11.17
CA GLU A 94 1.26 -12.63 -12.45
C GLU A 94 0.29 -12.82 -13.62
N ALA A 95 0.28 -11.84 -14.52
CA ALA A 95 -0.38 -11.92 -15.80
C ALA A 95 0.58 -11.37 -16.86
N ASP A 96 0.69 -12.07 -18.00
CA ASP A 96 1.58 -11.68 -19.10
C ASP A 96 3.05 -11.46 -18.70
N GLY A 97 3.52 -12.21 -17.68
CA GLY A 97 4.90 -12.17 -17.20
C GLY A 97 5.21 -11.05 -16.20
N GLU A 98 4.21 -10.27 -15.76
CA GLU A 98 4.39 -9.21 -14.77
C GLU A 98 3.31 -9.23 -13.68
N VAL A 99 3.65 -8.73 -12.50
CA VAL A 99 2.67 -8.40 -11.45
C VAL A 99 2.47 -6.89 -11.47
N THR A 100 1.26 -6.43 -11.76
CA THR A 100 0.93 -4.99 -11.76
C THR A 100 0.26 -4.57 -10.45
N VAL A 101 0.18 -3.26 -10.19
CA VAL A 101 -0.55 -2.73 -9.02
C VAL A 101 -2.02 -3.20 -8.99
N GLN A 102 -2.72 -3.09 -10.11
CA GLN A 102 -4.10 -3.56 -10.18
C GLN A 102 -4.17 -5.09 -10.13
N GLY A 103 -3.32 -5.80 -10.88
CA GLY A 103 -3.33 -7.27 -10.90
C GLY A 103 -3.05 -7.88 -9.52
N LEU A 104 -2.16 -7.28 -8.73
CA LEU A 104 -1.94 -7.70 -7.35
C LEU A 104 -3.18 -7.51 -6.49
N PHE A 105 -3.89 -6.39 -6.63
CA PHE A 105 -5.12 -6.15 -5.88
C PHE A 105 -6.24 -7.11 -6.30
N ASP A 106 -6.40 -7.35 -7.60
CA ASP A 106 -7.39 -8.28 -8.16
C ASP A 106 -7.18 -9.71 -7.66
N TYR A 107 -5.94 -10.09 -7.34
CA TYR A 107 -5.62 -11.35 -6.67
C TYR A 107 -5.87 -11.31 -5.16
N VAL A 108 -5.35 -10.28 -4.47
CA VAL A 108 -5.32 -10.21 -3.00
C VAL A 108 -6.72 -10.05 -2.43
N GLN A 109 -7.54 -9.16 -2.97
CA GLN A 109 -8.84 -8.85 -2.41
C GLN A 109 -9.76 -10.08 -2.28
N PRO A 110 -10.10 -10.81 -3.36
CA PRO A 110 -10.97 -11.98 -3.24
C PRO A 110 -10.34 -13.10 -2.40
N SER A 111 -9.01 -13.27 -2.48
CA SER A 111 -8.32 -14.30 -1.70
C SER A 111 -8.43 -14.08 -0.19
N VAL A 112 -8.28 -12.83 0.25
CA VAL A 112 -8.43 -12.45 1.66
C VAL A 112 -9.88 -12.54 2.10
N GLU A 113 -10.82 -12.01 1.30
CA GLU A 113 -12.26 -12.08 1.60
C GLU A 113 -12.74 -13.52 1.76
N ASP A 114 -12.34 -14.42 0.86
CA ASP A 114 -12.68 -15.83 0.92
C ASP A 114 -12.08 -16.51 2.16
N ALA A 115 -10.83 -16.21 2.50
CA ALA A 115 -10.19 -16.77 3.68
C ALA A 115 -10.82 -16.28 4.98
N ALA A 116 -11.12 -14.99 5.08
CA ALA A 116 -11.79 -14.42 6.24
C ALA A 116 -13.20 -15.00 6.43
N ARG A 117 -13.96 -15.18 5.34
CA ARG A 117 -15.30 -15.78 5.39
C ARG A 117 -15.30 -17.23 5.88
N ARG A 118 -14.27 -18.03 5.55
CA ARG A 118 -14.12 -19.40 6.10
C ARG A 118 -14.01 -19.42 7.62
N ASP A 119 -13.52 -18.33 8.20
CA ASP A 119 -13.41 -18.14 9.64
C ASP A 119 -14.59 -17.35 10.25
N ASN A 120 -15.66 -17.10 9.48
CA ASN A 120 -16.82 -16.29 9.87
C ASN A 120 -16.46 -14.84 10.23
N ARG A 121 -15.61 -14.20 9.42
CA ARG A 121 -15.21 -12.79 9.56
C ARG A 121 -15.26 -12.09 8.21
N ASP A 122 -15.43 -10.78 8.25
CA ASP A 122 -15.26 -9.92 7.08
C ASP A 122 -13.88 -9.25 7.14
N GLN A 123 -13.20 -9.24 6.00
CA GLN A 123 -11.94 -8.54 5.78
C GLN A 123 -11.82 -8.22 4.29
N SER A 124 -11.96 -6.95 3.94
CA SER A 124 -11.92 -6.45 2.57
C SER A 124 -10.73 -5.51 2.36
N PRO A 125 -9.62 -6.02 1.81
CA PRO A 125 -8.47 -5.19 1.46
C PRO A 125 -8.86 -4.02 0.55
N GLN A 126 -8.13 -2.91 0.67
CA GLN A 126 -8.35 -1.72 -0.17
C GLN A 126 -7.09 -1.36 -0.94
N LEU A 127 -7.28 -0.83 -2.16
CA LEU A 127 -6.23 -0.24 -2.98
C LEU A 127 -6.54 1.24 -3.23
N MET A 128 -5.58 2.08 -2.87
CA MET A 128 -5.57 3.49 -3.19
C MET A 128 -4.44 3.82 -4.16
N VAL A 129 -4.81 4.45 -5.27
CA VAL A 129 -3.89 4.97 -6.28
C VAL A 129 -4.18 6.47 -6.43
N PRO A 130 -3.16 7.35 -6.39
CA PRO A 130 -3.38 8.79 -6.52
C PRO A 130 -3.81 9.11 -7.96
N PRO A 131 -4.43 10.28 -8.23
CA PRO A 131 -4.92 10.64 -9.56
C PRO A 131 -3.86 10.62 -10.67
N ASN A 132 -2.59 10.82 -10.31
CA ASN A 132 -1.45 10.78 -11.21
C ASN A 132 -0.66 9.45 -11.14
N GLY A 133 -1.18 8.44 -10.44
CA GLY A 133 -0.58 7.11 -10.31
C GLY A 133 -1.11 6.13 -11.36
N GLU A 134 -0.29 5.11 -11.67
CA GLU A 134 -0.59 4.13 -12.69
C GLU A 134 -1.07 2.81 -12.07
N ARG A 135 -2.32 2.42 -12.34
CA ARG A 135 -2.87 1.12 -11.92
C ARG A 135 -2.18 -0.07 -12.60
N GLY A 136 -1.67 0.14 -13.82
CA GLY A 136 -0.91 -0.86 -14.57
C GLY A 136 0.58 -0.91 -14.23
N LEU A 137 1.06 -0.13 -13.25
CA LEU A 137 2.48 -0.07 -12.89
C LEU A 137 3.00 -1.47 -12.51
N PRO A 138 4.05 -1.99 -13.18
CA PRO A 138 4.66 -3.25 -12.79
C PRO A 138 5.39 -3.15 -11.45
N ILE A 139 5.11 -4.10 -10.55
CA ILE A 139 5.78 -4.26 -9.26
C ILE A 139 7.03 -5.11 -9.49
N ARG A 140 8.17 -4.45 -9.65
CA ARG A 140 9.45 -5.11 -9.89
C ARG A 140 10.12 -5.50 -8.57
N LYS A 141 10.37 -6.80 -8.37
CA LYS A 141 11.13 -7.33 -7.21
C LYS A 141 12.60 -6.92 -7.24
N ASP A 142 13.14 -6.77 -8.45
CA ASP A 142 14.58 -6.58 -8.70
C ASP A 142 14.91 -5.17 -9.16
N ALA A 143 14.01 -4.20 -8.94
CA ALA A 143 14.36 -2.80 -9.17
C ALA A 143 15.52 -2.45 -8.24
N ALA A 144 16.72 -2.25 -8.79
CA ALA A 144 17.81 -1.65 -8.05
C ALA A 144 17.27 -0.37 -7.40
N PRO A 145 17.48 -0.17 -6.09
CA PRO A 145 17.02 1.05 -5.44
C PRO A 145 17.62 2.20 -6.25
N ALA A 146 16.76 3.09 -6.77
CA ALA A 146 17.23 4.36 -7.32
C ALA A 146 18.15 4.94 -6.24
N ALA A 147 19.41 5.20 -6.60
CA ALA A 147 20.41 5.64 -5.63
C ALA A 147 19.80 6.78 -4.83
N LEU A 148 19.49 6.52 -3.55
CA LEU A 148 18.90 7.53 -2.69
C LEU A 148 19.95 8.62 -2.61
N ALA A 149 19.76 9.72 -3.35
CA ALA A 149 20.64 10.86 -3.23
C ALA A 149 20.58 11.27 -1.76
N ALA A 150 21.70 11.11 -1.06
CA ALA A 150 21.80 11.48 0.34
C ALA A 150 21.30 12.93 0.46
N PRO A 151 20.42 13.24 1.43
CA PRO A 151 20.02 14.62 1.63
C PRO A 151 21.29 15.43 1.87
N ALA A 152 21.52 16.46 1.05
CA ALA A 152 22.64 17.36 1.24
C ALA A 152 22.57 17.88 2.68
N ALA A 153 23.62 17.57 3.46
CA ALA A 153 23.77 18.10 4.80
C ALA A 153 23.90 19.63 4.69
N GLY A 154 22.89 20.34 5.16
CA GLY A 154 22.83 21.79 5.29
C GLY A 154 22.52 22.15 6.73
#